data_AF-A0A7Y0U005-F1
#
_entry.id   AF-A0A7Y0U005-F1
#
_cell.length_a   1.000
_cell.length_b   1.000
_cell.length_c   1.000
_cell.angle_alpha   90.00
_cell.angle_beta   90.00
_cell.angle_gamma   90.00
#
_symmetry.space_group_name_H-M   'P 1'
#
loop_
_entity.id
_entity.type
_entity.pdbx_description
1 polymer ?
#
loop_
_entity_poly.entity_id
_entity_poly.type
_entity_poly.pdbx_seq_one_letter_code
_entity_poly.pdbx_strand_id
1 'polypeptide(L)'
;MSKETKSVTCYYPDGQKRYEEWWQDGVFHRDGGKPARIGYYPDGQVKCEEWWQDGRRHRDDGKPARIEYHPDGQVKREEWYQDGEPVSPLSRLYQRSKQ
;
A
#
# COMPACT_ATOMS: atom_id res chain seq x y z
N MET A 1 18.90 -18.79 2.79
CA MET A 1 18.78 -18.25 1.42
C MET A 1 18.39 -16.79 1.56
N SER A 2 19.14 -15.85 0.97
CA SER A 2 18.77 -14.42 0.98
C SER A 2 17.60 -14.20 0.04
N LYS A 3 16.55 -13.50 0.50
CA LYS A 3 15.42 -13.12 -0.36
C LYS A 3 15.87 -12.08 -1.39
N GLU A 4 15.39 -12.17 -2.63
CA GLU A 4 15.71 -11.18 -3.66
C GLU A 4 14.77 -9.98 -3.54
N THR A 5 15.32 -8.80 -3.26
CA THR A 5 14.54 -7.55 -3.17
C THR A 5 14.79 -6.67 -4.39
N LYS A 6 13.73 -6.18 -5.01
CA LYS A 6 13.79 -5.25 -6.15
C LYS A 6 12.89 -4.05 -5.89
N SER A 7 13.27 -2.90 -6.45
CA SER A 7 12.40 -1.74 -6.54
C SER A 7 12.31 -1.26 -7.97
N VAL A 8 11.11 -0.90 -8.41
CA VAL A 8 10.84 -0.35 -9.73
C VAL A 8 10.26 1.05 -9.56
N THR A 9 10.84 2.02 -10.26
CA THR A 9 10.28 3.36 -10.37
C THR A 9 9.92 3.60 -11.83
N CYS A 10 8.66 3.97 -12.08
CA CYS A 10 8.23 4.42 -13.40
C CYS A 10 7.94 5.91 -13.38
N TYR A 11 8.11 6.54 -14.54
CA TYR A 11 7.99 7.98 -14.71
C TYR A 11 6.90 8.31 -15.74
N TYR A 12 6.29 9.46 -15.59
CA TYR A 12 5.49 10.11 -16.62
C TYR A 12 6.40 10.59 -17.77
N PRO A 13 5.84 10.90 -18.95
CA PRO A 13 6.63 11.40 -20.10
C PRO A 13 7.41 12.70 -19.80
N ASP A 14 6.94 13.50 -18.84
CA ASP A 14 7.59 14.72 -18.37
C ASP A 14 8.75 14.46 -17.39
N GLY A 15 9.03 13.19 -17.07
CA GLY A 15 10.08 12.78 -16.15
C GLY A 15 9.70 12.80 -14.67
N GLN A 16 8.46 13.16 -14.30
CA GLN A 16 7.99 13.05 -12.92
C GLN A 16 7.71 11.60 -12.55
N LYS A 17 7.89 11.24 -11.27
CA LYS A 17 7.57 9.88 -10.81
C LYS A 17 6.08 9.61 -10.97
N ARG A 18 5.75 8.41 -11.44
CA ARG A 18 4.37 7.93 -11.62
C ARG A 18 3.99 6.85 -10.60
N TYR A 19 4.83 5.83 -10.45
CA TYR A 19 4.71 4.84 -9.37
C TYR A 19 6.10 4.37 -8.92
N GLU A 20 6.19 4.03 -7.64
CA GLU A 20 7.29 3.27 -7.06
C GLU A 20 6.74 1.98 -6.44
N GLU A 21 7.42 0.87 -6.72
CA GLU A 21 6.97 -0.48 -6.36
C GLU A 21 8.14 -1.27 -5.77
N TRP A 22 7.86 -2.03 -4.71
CA TRP A 22 8.82 -2.88 -4.01
C TRP A 22 8.37 -4.33 -4.07
N TRP A 23 9.34 -5.18 -4.40
CA TRP A 23 9.15 -6.59 -4.67
C TRP A 23 10.13 -7.41 -3.86
N GLN A 24 9.67 -8.54 -3.36
CA GLN A 24 10.49 -9.58 -2.75
C GLN A 24 10.11 -10.92 -3.37
N ASP A 25 11.08 -11.67 -3.87
CA ASP A 25 10.87 -13.00 -4.46
C ASP A 25 9.76 -13.01 -5.55
N GLY A 26 9.68 -11.93 -6.34
CA GLY A 26 8.71 -11.79 -7.44
C GLY A 26 7.30 -11.35 -7.04
N VAL A 27 7.04 -11.05 -5.76
CA VAL A 27 5.73 -10.55 -5.28
C VAL A 27 5.86 -9.19 -4.61
N PHE A 28 4.79 -8.39 -4.59
CA PHE A 28 4.76 -7.12 -3.85
C PHE A 28 5.02 -7.36 -2.35
N HIS A 29 6.05 -6.72 -1.83
CA HIS A 29 6.46 -6.84 -0.43
C HIS A 29 7.37 -5.67 -0.07
N ARG A 30 7.19 -5.09 1.12
CA ARG A 30 8.15 -4.12 1.68
C ARG A 30 8.19 -4.16 3.19
N ASP A 31 9.37 -4.40 3.74
CA ASP A 31 9.61 -4.39 5.18
C ASP A 31 9.54 -2.99 5.81
N GLY A 32 9.37 -2.96 7.14
CA GLY A 32 9.43 -1.75 7.95
C GLY A 32 8.15 -0.91 7.95
N GLY A 33 7.00 -1.53 7.67
CA GLY A 33 5.69 -0.86 7.71
C GLY A 33 5.47 0.18 6.61
N LYS A 34 6.31 0.16 5.57
CA LYS A 34 6.26 1.08 4.43
C LYS A 34 5.37 0.51 3.33
N PRO A 35 4.74 1.36 2.50
CA PRO A 35 3.96 0.90 1.37
C PRO A 35 4.85 0.19 0.35
N ALA A 36 4.40 -0.96 -0.12
CA ALA A 36 5.03 -1.71 -1.20
C ALA A 36 4.70 -1.11 -2.57
N ARG A 37 3.73 -0.22 -2.65
CA ARG A 37 3.43 0.57 -3.84
C ARG A 37 3.02 1.98 -3.48
N ILE A 38 3.62 2.96 -4.13
CA ILE A 38 3.27 4.39 -4.02
C ILE A 38 2.97 4.90 -5.42
N GLY A 39 1.82 5.52 -5.60
CA GLY A 39 1.44 6.21 -6.83
C GLY A 39 1.44 7.70 -6.65
N TYR A 40 1.80 8.42 -7.71
CA TYR A 40 1.91 9.86 -7.73
C TYR A 40 0.98 10.47 -8.77
N TYR A 41 0.52 11.68 -8.51
CA TYR A 41 -0.09 12.56 -9.50
C TYR A 41 0.99 13.20 -10.39
N PRO A 42 0.63 13.73 -11.57
CA PRO A 42 1.57 14.44 -12.46
C PRO A 42 2.15 15.74 -11.90
N ASP A 43 1.73 16.18 -10.71
CA ASP A 43 2.32 17.30 -9.97
C ASP A 43 3.30 16.82 -8.87
N GLY A 44 3.53 15.50 -8.78
CA GLY A 44 4.41 14.86 -7.82
C GLY A 44 3.77 14.54 -6.47
N GLN A 45 2.51 14.94 -6.23
CA GLN A 45 1.82 14.61 -4.99
C GLN A 45 1.47 13.12 -4.91
N VAL A 46 1.41 12.58 -3.69
CA VAL A 46 1.01 11.17 -3.49
C VAL A 46 -0.46 11.02 -3.84
N LYS A 47 -0.74 10.11 -4.77
CA LYS A 47 -2.08 9.72 -5.20
C LYS A 47 -2.62 8.52 -4.43
N CYS A 48 -1.76 7.54 -4.17
CA CYS A 48 -2.15 6.36 -3.41
C CYS A 48 -0.95 5.66 -2.78
N GLU A 49 -1.20 4.99 -1.67
CA GLU A 49 -0.24 4.11 -1.01
C GLU A 49 -0.91 2.75 -0.76
N GLU A 50 -0.18 1.67 -1.07
CA GLU A 50 -0.65 0.31 -0.85
C GLU A 50 0.40 -0.50 -0.09
N TRP A 51 -0.05 -1.21 0.95
CA TRP A 51 0.78 -2.07 1.79
C TRP A 51 0.53 -3.53 1.40
N TRP A 52 1.62 -4.23 1.12
CA TRP A 52 1.61 -5.63 0.72
C TRP A 52 2.68 -6.38 1.51
N GLN A 53 2.33 -7.58 1.96
CA GLN A 53 3.23 -8.55 2.56
C GLN A 53 3.03 -9.88 1.85
N ASP A 54 4.13 -10.43 1.33
CA ASP A 54 4.18 -11.72 0.63
C ASP A 54 3.12 -11.84 -0.48
N GLY A 55 2.96 -10.75 -1.26
CA GLY A 55 2.01 -10.70 -2.37
C GLY A 55 0.55 -10.51 -1.97
N ARG A 56 0.24 -10.31 -0.67
CA ARG A 56 -1.11 -10.05 -0.18
C ARG A 56 -1.23 -8.64 0.37
N ARG A 57 -2.35 -7.96 0.07
CA ARG A 57 -2.65 -6.67 0.69
C ARG A 57 -2.85 -6.87 2.18
N HIS A 58 -2.00 -6.23 2.97
CA HIS A 58 -2.02 -6.33 4.43
C HIS A 58 -1.27 -5.16 5.04
N ARG A 59 -1.78 -4.67 6.16
CA ARG A 59 -1.09 -3.70 7.00
C ARG A 59 -1.40 -3.96 8.45
N ASP A 60 -0.35 -3.92 9.26
CA ASP A 60 -0.44 -4.15 10.69
C ASP A 60 -1.13 -2.99 11.43
N ASP A 61 -1.37 -3.18 12.73
CA ASP A 61 -2.00 -2.22 13.65
C ASP A 61 -3.46 -1.84 13.37
N GLY A 62 -4.11 -2.46 12.38
CA GLY A 62 -5.47 -2.06 11.99
C GLY A 62 -5.54 -0.76 11.21
N LYS A 63 -4.42 -0.39 10.60
CA LYS A 63 -4.34 0.68 9.62
C LYS A 63 -4.87 0.17 8.27
N PRO A 64 -5.38 1.06 7.40
CA PRO A 64 -5.79 0.68 6.06
C PRO A 64 -4.59 0.22 5.24
N ALA A 65 -4.76 -0.89 4.52
CA ALA A 65 -3.74 -1.44 3.63
C ALA A 65 -3.74 -0.76 2.26
N ARG A 66 -4.73 0.10 1.98
CA ARG A 66 -4.70 1.01 0.84
C ARG A 66 -5.30 2.35 1.23
N ILE A 67 -4.61 3.43 0.88
CA ILE A 67 -5.06 4.81 1.03
C ILE A 67 -4.99 5.49 -0.32
N GLU A 68 -6.07 6.16 -0.72
CA GLU A 68 -6.11 7.04 -1.89
C GLU A 68 -6.30 8.47 -1.42
N TYR A 69 -5.60 9.39 -2.05
CA TYR A 69 -5.61 10.81 -1.74
C TYR A 69 -6.26 11.60 -2.88
N HIS A 70 -6.76 12.78 -2.56
CA HIS A 70 -7.08 13.82 -3.52
C HIS A 70 -5.80 14.57 -3.93
N PRO A 71 -5.82 15.33 -5.05
CA PRO A 71 -4.68 16.17 -5.46
C PRO A 71 -4.33 17.31 -4.49
N ASP A 72 -5.12 17.53 -3.43
CA ASP A 72 -4.79 18.46 -2.34
C ASP A 72 -4.15 17.76 -1.12
N GLY A 73 -3.88 16.46 -1.25
CA GLY A 73 -3.32 15.62 -0.19
C GLY A 73 -4.32 15.11 0.84
N GLN A 74 -5.61 15.45 0.75
CA GLN A 74 -6.61 14.92 1.66
C GLN A 74 -6.93 13.46 1.37
N VAL A 75 -7.20 12.68 2.41
CA VAL A 75 -7.61 11.28 2.25
C VAL A 75 -8.96 11.23 1.55
N LYS A 76 -8.99 10.56 0.40
CA LYS A 76 -10.20 10.31 -0.39
C LYS A 76 -10.88 9.01 0.01
N ARG A 77 -10.09 7.97 0.24
CA ARG A 77 -10.57 6.62 0.56
C ARG A 77 -9.53 5.81 1.30
N GLU A 78 -10.01 5.00 2.22
CA GLU A 78 -9.22 4.01 2.95
C GLU A 78 -9.86 2.63 2.77
N GLU A 79 -9.03 1.61 2.59
CA GLU A 79 -9.47 0.22 2.46
C GLU A 79 -8.62 -0.68 3.36
N TRP A 80 -9.29 -1.57 4.09
CA TRP A 80 -8.67 -2.51 5.01
C TRP A 80 -8.69 -3.90 4.39
N TYR A 81 -7.60 -4.63 4.61
CA TYR A 81 -7.45 -6.00 4.15
C TYR A 81 -6.89 -6.85 5.28
N GLN A 82 -7.33 -8.10 5.35
CA GLN A 82 -6.79 -9.12 6.24
C GLN A 82 -6.57 -10.38 5.43
N ASP A 83 -5.34 -10.88 5.43
CA ASP A 83 -4.92 -12.06 4.64
C ASP A 83 -5.20 -11.93 3.13
N GLY A 84 -5.23 -10.69 2.61
CA GLY A 84 -5.53 -10.39 1.21
C GLY A 84 -7.01 -10.14 0.91
N GLU A 85 -7.91 -10.44 1.84
CA GLU A 85 -9.35 -10.24 1.67
C GLU A 85 -9.80 -8.85 2.18
N PRO A 86 -10.69 -8.15 1.45
CA PRO A 86 -11.21 -6.87 1.89
C PRO A 86 -12.09 -7.05 3.13
N VAL A 87 -11.85 -6.22 4.14
CA VAL A 87 -12.64 -6.23 5.39
C VAL A 87 -13.23 -4.87 5.66
N SER A 88 -14.42 -4.85 6.26
CA SER A 88 -15.00 -3.62 6.79
C SER A 88 -14.23 -3.17 8.04
N PRO A 89 -14.03 -1.86 8.25
CA PRO A 89 -13.47 -1.33 9.51
C PRO A 89 -14.23 -1.86 10.73
N LEU A 90 -15.56 -1.97 10.60
CA LEU A 90 -16.46 -2.40 11.67
C LEU A 90 -16.33 -3.89 11.98
N SER A 91 -16.09 -4.74 10.97
CA SER A 91 -15.89 -6.18 11.20
C SER A 91 -14.61 -6.47 12.00
N ARG A 92 -13.59 -5.62 11.88
CA ARG A 92 -12.33 -5.78 12.61
C ARG A 92 -12.43 -5.34 14.07
N LEU A 93 -13.19 -4.28 14.36
CA LEU A 93 -13.51 -3.86 15.73
C LEU A 93 -14.33 -4.93 16.47
N TYR A 94 -15.25 -5.58 15.76
CA TYR A 94 -16.07 -6.67 16.32
C TYR A 94 -15.25 -7.91 16.69
N GLN A 95 -14.18 -8.24 15.94
CA GLN A 95 -13.32 -9.38 16.26
C GLN A 95 -12.36 -9.09 17.43
N ARG A 96 -11.95 -7.82 17.62
CA ARG A 96 -11.11 -7.41 18.76
C ARG A 96 -11.85 -7.36 20.10
N SER A 97 -13.17 -7.14 20.11
CA SER A 97 -13.98 -7.11 21.35
C SER A 97 -14.35 -8.49 21.90
N LYS A 98 -13.92 -9.56 21.22
CA LYS A 98 -14.25 -10.96 21.54
C LYS A 98 -13.04 -11.76 22.06
N GLN A 99 -11.88 -11.13 22.25
CA GLN A 99 -10.72 -11.73 22.92
C GLN A 99 -10.68 -11.39 24.40
#